data_AF-R7HX16-F1
#
_entry.id   AF-R7HX16-F1
#
_cell.length_a   1.000
_cell.length_b   1.000
_cell.length_c   1.000
_cell.angle_alpha   90.00
_cell.angle_beta   90.00
_cell.angle_gamma   90.00
#
_symmetry.space_group_name_H-M   'P 1'
#
loop_
_entity.id
_entity.type
_entity.pdbx_description
1 polymer ?
#
loop_
_entity_poly.entity_id
_entity_poly.type
_entity_poly.pdbx_seq_one_letter_code
_entity_poly.pdbx_strand_id
1 'polypeptide(L)'
;MAGINLFYRFTNPIEKQKEQQKAQKDALIKKNYDEIYAHELAHKSAGGALAGSIVIERNADGIPFAGHVDIKMPSLNPNNPQKTINDANTVIRSAMAPSDPSDQDYRVAAQAQSIKMQAQAVKSQNVGNKLDYNA
;
A
#
# COMPACT_ATOMS: atom_id res chain seq x y z
N MET A 1 54.48 -44.19 5.64
CA MET A 1 53.90 -43.57 6.86
C MET A 1 53.43 -42.17 6.50
N ALA A 2 52.14 -42.00 6.21
CA ALA A 2 51.39 -40.74 6.36
C ALA A 2 49.93 -41.06 6.04
N GLY A 3 49.10 -41.15 7.09
CA GLY A 3 47.70 -41.52 7.01
C GLY A 3 46.86 -40.45 6.31
N ILE A 4 46.04 -40.89 5.36
CA ILE A 4 45.00 -40.09 4.74
C ILE A 4 43.87 -39.95 5.76
N ASN A 5 43.81 -38.81 6.45
CA ASN A 5 42.65 -38.44 7.27
C ASN A 5 41.51 -38.01 6.35
N LEU A 6 40.78 -39.00 5.82
CA LEU A 6 39.56 -38.76 5.06
C LEU A 6 38.40 -38.57 6.06
N PHE A 7 38.30 -37.36 6.61
CA PHE A 7 37.12 -36.92 7.37
C PHE A 7 35.94 -36.81 6.40
N TYR A 8 35.20 -37.90 6.21
CA TYR A 8 33.87 -37.82 5.61
C TYR A 8 32.99 -36.96 6.51
N ARG A 9 32.69 -35.73 6.08
CA ARG A 9 31.64 -34.91 6.66
C ARG A 9 30.29 -35.56 6.34
N PHE A 10 29.89 -36.55 7.13
CA PHE A 10 28.51 -37.03 7.19
C PHE A 10 27.70 -35.97 7.92
N THR A 11 27.19 -34.97 7.21
CA THR A 11 26.18 -34.06 7.75
C THR A 11 24.96 -34.89 8.15
N ASN A 12 24.51 -34.74 9.39
CA ASN A 12 23.39 -35.51 9.92
C ASN A 12 22.14 -35.23 9.07
N PRO A 13 21.39 -36.24 8.58
CA PRO A 13 20.20 -36.02 7.75
C PRO A 13 19.17 -35.09 8.41
N ILE A 14 19.08 -35.08 9.75
CA ILE A 14 18.24 -34.16 10.51
C ILE A 14 18.70 -32.71 10.36
N GLU A 15 20.02 -32.46 10.42
CA GLU A 15 20.60 -31.11 10.27
C GLU A 15 20.38 -30.59 8.85
N LYS A 16 20.62 -31.44 7.85
CA LYS A 16 20.34 -31.12 6.44
C LYS A 16 18.87 -30.75 6.21
N GLN A 17 17.94 -31.47 6.86
CA GLN A 17 16.51 -31.17 6.76
C GLN A 17 16.17 -29.83 7.43
N LYS A 18 16.75 -29.52 8.59
CA LYS A 18 16.56 -28.23 9.28
C LYS A 18 17.09 -27.06 8.46
N GLU A 19 18.26 -27.19 7.85
CA GLU A 19 18.83 -26.17 6.96
C GLU A 19 17.93 -25.91 5.75
N GLN A 20 17.39 -26.99 5.13
CA GLN A 20 16.45 -26.87 4.02
C GLN A 20 15.15 -26.16 4.44
N GLN A 21 14.57 -26.53 5.59
CA GLN A 21 13.38 -25.86 6.11
C GLN A 21 13.63 -24.38 6.39
N LYS A 22 14.79 -24.05 6.98
CA LYS A 22 15.18 -22.66 7.21
C LYS A 22 15.31 -21.88 5.90
N ALA A 23 15.98 -22.44 4.91
CA ALA A 23 16.13 -21.80 3.60
C ALA A 23 14.78 -21.56 2.90
N GLN A 24 13.85 -22.51 3.00
CA GLN A 24 12.49 -22.35 2.48
C GLN A 24 11.73 -21.24 3.22
N LYS A 25 11.84 -21.18 4.55
CA LYS A 25 11.24 -20.11 5.36
C LYS A 25 11.82 -18.73 4.99
N ASP A 26 13.14 -18.62 4.88
CA ASP A 26 13.81 -17.37 4.51
C ASP A 26 13.39 -16.90 3.10
N ALA A 27 13.27 -17.84 2.15
CA ALA A 27 12.77 -17.54 0.81
C ALA A 27 11.32 -17.05 0.82
N LEU A 28 10.45 -17.66 1.63
CA LEU A 28 9.06 -17.25 1.78
C LEU A 28 8.95 -15.84 2.41
N ILE A 29 9.74 -15.57 3.45
CA ILE A 29 9.80 -14.25 4.10
C ILE A 29 10.18 -13.18 3.08
N LYS A 30 11.24 -13.42 2.31
CA LYS A 30 11.71 -12.46 1.30
C LYS A 30 10.66 -12.23 0.23
N LYS A 31 10.09 -13.31 -0.32
CA LYS A 31 9.07 -13.24 -1.37
C LYS A 31 7.87 -12.40 -0.91
N ASN A 32 7.26 -12.75 0.22
CA ASN A 32 6.09 -12.04 0.72
C ASN A 32 6.41 -10.58 1.06
N TYR A 33 7.60 -10.31 1.60
CA TYR A 33 8.03 -8.94 1.89
C TYR A 33 8.09 -8.10 0.62
N ASP A 34 8.75 -8.61 -0.41
CA ASP A 34 8.94 -7.88 -1.67
C ASP A 34 7.60 -7.61 -2.37
N GLU A 35 6.68 -8.60 -2.37
CA GLU A 35 5.34 -8.48 -2.92
C GLU A 35 4.51 -7.42 -2.19
N ILE A 36 4.40 -7.53 -0.86
CA ILE A 36 3.65 -6.56 -0.04
C ILE A 36 4.28 -5.18 -0.15
N TYR A 37 5.60 -5.08 -0.05
CA TYR A 37 6.29 -3.78 -0.10
C TYR A 37 6.09 -3.09 -1.46
N ALA A 38 6.14 -3.82 -2.57
CA ALA A 38 5.90 -3.26 -3.90
C ALA A 38 4.46 -2.73 -4.03
N HIS A 39 3.49 -3.48 -3.51
CA HIS A 39 2.08 -3.07 -3.47
C HIS A 39 1.91 -1.77 -2.65
N GLU A 40 2.40 -1.76 -1.41
CA GLU A 40 2.32 -0.57 -0.54
C GLU A 40 3.10 0.63 -1.07
N LEU A 41 4.24 0.40 -1.73
CA LEU A 41 5.02 1.45 -2.36
C LEU A 41 4.25 2.12 -3.51
N ALA A 42 3.43 1.37 -4.25
CA ALA A 42 2.59 1.94 -5.30
C ALA A 42 1.56 2.93 -4.71
N HIS A 43 0.87 2.53 -3.64
CA HIS A 43 -0.03 3.43 -2.90
C HIS A 43 0.68 4.69 -2.43
N LYS A 44 1.82 4.53 -1.73
CA LYS A 44 2.59 5.63 -1.16
C LYS A 44 3.04 6.63 -2.23
N SER A 45 3.63 6.12 -3.31
CA SER A 45 4.16 6.93 -4.40
C SER A 45 3.06 7.76 -5.07
N ALA A 46 1.89 7.17 -5.32
CA ALA A 46 0.78 7.83 -5.98
C ALA A 46 -0.01 8.79 -5.06
N GLY A 47 -0.01 8.55 -3.75
CA GLY A 47 -0.68 9.40 -2.76
C GLY A 47 0.13 10.63 -2.34
N GLY A 48 1.45 10.61 -2.51
CA GLY A 48 2.31 11.75 -2.20
C GLY A 48 2.12 12.25 -0.78
N ALA A 49 1.82 13.54 -0.62
CA ALA A 49 1.62 14.16 0.70
C ALA A 49 0.36 13.67 1.45
N LEU A 50 -0.56 12.98 0.78
CA LEU A 50 -1.74 12.38 1.43
C LEU A 50 -1.47 10.96 1.90
N ALA A 51 -0.37 10.33 1.49
CA ALA A 51 -0.01 8.98 1.92
C ALA A 51 0.96 8.99 3.10
N GLY A 52 0.73 8.10 4.06
CA GLY A 52 1.55 7.89 5.25
C GLY A 52 2.79 7.01 5.01
N SER A 53 3.29 6.43 6.10
CA SER A 53 4.33 5.39 6.06
C SER A 53 3.78 4.04 5.61
N ILE A 54 4.66 3.21 5.03
CA ILE A 54 4.36 1.80 4.76
C ILE A 54 4.48 1.04 6.07
N VAL A 55 3.47 0.25 6.40
CA VAL A 55 3.47 -0.69 7.51
C VAL A 55 3.37 -2.10 6.95
N ILE A 56 4.19 -3.03 7.47
CA ILE A 56 4.18 -4.44 7.08
C ILE A 56 3.98 -5.28 8.33
N GLU A 57 2.93 -6.09 8.31
CA GLU A 57 2.55 -6.97 9.40
C GLU A 57 3.16 -8.35 9.22
N ARG A 58 3.64 -8.91 10.33
CA ARG A 58 4.33 -10.21 10.38
C ARG A 58 3.64 -11.11 11.40
N ASN A 59 3.55 -12.39 11.08
CA ASN A 59 3.05 -13.39 12.02
C ASN A 59 4.11 -13.76 13.08
N ALA A 60 3.77 -14.67 13.99
CA ALA A 60 4.70 -15.16 15.03
C ALA A 60 5.98 -15.81 14.47
N ASP A 61 5.93 -16.28 13.22
CA ASP A 61 7.07 -16.85 12.50
C ASP A 61 7.97 -15.79 11.82
N GLY A 62 7.59 -14.51 11.84
CA GLY A 62 8.28 -13.42 11.16
C GLY A 62 7.94 -13.29 9.68
N ILE A 63 7.02 -14.11 9.17
CA ILE A 63 6.58 -14.11 7.77
C ILE A 63 5.62 -12.93 7.56
N PRO A 64 5.90 -12.03 6.59
CA PRO A 64 4.97 -10.98 6.19
C PRO A 64 3.68 -11.57 5.66
N PHE A 65 2.54 -11.03 6.10
CA PHE A 65 1.23 -11.51 5.66
C PHE A 65 0.26 -10.38 5.26
N ALA A 66 0.52 -9.14 5.68
CA ALA A 66 -0.27 -7.98 5.28
C ALA A 66 0.60 -6.71 5.26
N GLY A 67 0.12 -5.68 4.57
CA GLY A 67 0.68 -4.35 4.58
C GLY A 67 -0.43 -3.31 4.47
N HIS A 68 -0.10 -2.05 4.79
CA HIS A 68 -0.97 -0.92 4.51
C HIS A 68 -0.19 0.39 4.41
N VAL A 69 -0.80 1.35 3.71
CA VAL A 69 -0.45 2.77 3.73
C VAL A 69 -1.69 3.58 4.11
N ASP A 70 -1.57 4.38 5.17
CA ASP A 70 -2.64 5.30 5.55
C ASP A 70 -2.79 6.40 4.51
N ILE A 71 -3.92 6.42 3.79
CA ILE A 71 -4.25 7.47 2.83
C ILE A 71 -5.22 8.45 3.49
N LYS A 72 -4.79 9.70 3.65
CA LYS A 72 -5.61 10.77 4.21
C LYS A 72 -6.76 11.14 3.27
N MET A 73 -7.96 10.76 3.68
CA MET A 73 -9.19 11.15 2.98
C MET A 73 -9.43 12.67 3.11
N PRO A 74 -9.74 13.39 2.01
CA PRO A 74 -10.08 14.80 2.10
C PRO A 74 -11.44 15.00 2.77
N SER A 75 -11.58 16.08 3.53
CA SER A 75 -12.88 16.58 3.97
C SER A 75 -13.39 17.62 2.98
N LEU A 76 -14.70 17.67 2.76
CA LEU A 76 -15.32 18.69 1.92
C LEU A 76 -15.06 20.09 2.50
N ASN A 77 -14.40 20.95 1.72
CA ASN A 77 -14.21 22.36 2.05
C ASN A 77 -15.06 23.22 1.10
N PRO A 78 -16.19 23.79 1.55
CA PRO A 78 -17.07 24.60 0.71
C PRO A 78 -16.44 25.91 0.21
N ASN A 79 -15.45 26.44 0.94
CA ASN A 79 -14.73 27.67 0.58
C ASN A 79 -13.65 27.41 -0.48
N ASN A 80 -13.16 26.16 -0.57
CA ASN A 80 -12.21 25.75 -1.60
C ASN A 80 -12.55 24.34 -2.13
N PRO A 81 -13.66 24.20 -2.88
CA PRO A 81 -14.08 22.92 -3.41
C PRO A 81 -13.08 22.36 -4.43
N GLN A 82 -12.33 23.23 -5.13
CA GLN A 82 -11.30 22.79 -6.07
C GLN A 82 -10.18 22.02 -5.37
N LYS A 83 -9.74 22.47 -4.19
CA LYS A 83 -8.75 21.71 -3.39
C LYS A 83 -9.30 20.33 -3.02
N THR A 84 -10.56 20.27 -2.58
CA THR A 84 -11.22 18.98 -2.25
C THR A 84 -11.22 18.03 -3.45
N ILE A 85 -11.56 18.53 -4.65
CA ILE A 85 -11.54 17.75 -5.90
C ILE A 85 -10.12 17.22 -6.20
N ASN A 86 -9.10 18.06 -6.05
CA ASN A 86 -7.71 17.68 -6.33
C ASN A 86 -7.20 16.63 -5.34
N ASP A 87 -7.49 16.81 -4.06
CA ASP A 87 -7.12 15.85 -3.01
C ASP A 87 -7.86 14.52 -3.23
N ALA A 88 -9.15 14.55 -3.55
CA ALA A 88 -9.94 13.35 -3.83
C ALA A 88 -9.41 12.59 -5.06
N ASN A 89 -9.04 13.28 -6.13
CA ASN A 89 -8.38 12.65 -7.28
C ASN A 89 -7.05 12.01 -6.89
N THR A 90 -6.29 12.62 -5.98
CA THR A 90 -5.03 12.04 -5.48
C THR A 90 -5.27 10.78 -4.67
N VAL A 91 -6.29 10.76 -3.80
CA VAL A 91 -6.69 9.55 -3.07
C VAL A 91 -7.14 8.43 -4.00
N ILE A 92 -7.97 8.73 -5.02
CA ILE A 92 -8.41 7.74 -6.00
C ILE A 92 -7.21 7.12 -6.73
N ARG A 93 -6.27 7.96 -7.21
CA ARG A 93 -5.06 7.47 -7.87
C ARG A 93 -4.20 6.62 -6.93
N SER A 94 -4.05 7.03 -5.68
CA SER A 94 -3.28 6.31 -4.67
C SER A 94 -3.87 4.92 -4.40
N ALA A 95 -5.16 4.85 -4.13
CA ALA A 95 -5.86 3.59 -3.89
C ALA A 95 -5.80 2.65 -5.11
N MET A 96 -5.92 3.18 -6.33
CA MET A 96 -5.89 2.36 -7.55
C MET A 96 -4.49 2.17 -8.15
N ALA A 97 -3.43 2.55 -7.42
CA ALA A 97 -2.06 2.52 -7.95
C ALA A 97 -1.44 1.12 -8.09
N PRO A 98 -1.64 0.16 -7.17
CA PRO A 98 -1.11 -1.19 -7.35
C PRO A 98 -1.71 -1.87 -8.59
N SER A 99 -0.99 -2.83 -9.15
CA SER A 99 -1.49 -3.64 -10.28
C SER A 99 -2.66 -4.56 -9.90
N ASP A 100 -2.78 -4.85 -8.60
CA ASP A 100 -3.73 -5.77 -8.01
C ASP A 100 -4.46 -5.14 -6.80
N PRO A 101 -5.19 -4.02 -6.95
CA PRO A 101 -5.83 -3.36 -5.82
C PRO A 101 -6.75 -4.30 -5.03
N SER A 102 -6.73 -4.18 -3.71
CA SER A 102 -7.58 -4.95 -2.81
C SER A 102 -9.00 -4.39 -2.74
N ASP A 103 -9.92 -5.16 -2.16
CA ASP A 103 -11.29 -4.69 -1.87
C ASP A 103 -11.30 -3.43 -0.98
N GLN A 104 -10.30 -3.28 -0.09
CA GLN A 104 -10.17 -2.10 0.75
C GLN A 104 -9.82 -0.86 -0.09
N ASP A 105 -8.94 -1.02 -1.06
CA ASP A 105 -8.53 0.06 -1.94
C ASP A 105 -9.68 0.54 -2.81
N TYR A 106 -10.48 -0.39 -3.34
CA TYR A 106 -11.71 -0.04 -4.05
C TYR A 106 -12.68 0.77 -3.18
N ARG A 107 -12.82 0.42 -1.89
CA ARG A 107 -13.65 1.18 -0.94
C ARG A 107 -13.09 2.59 -0.71
N VAL A 108 -11.78 2.74 -0.53
CA VAL A 108 -11.12 4.05 -0.39
C VAL A 108 -11.32 4.90 -1.64
N ALA A 109 -11.13 4.34 -2.83
CA ALA A 109 -11.37 5.03 -4.09
C ALA A 109 -12.83 5.46 -4.26
N ALA A 110 -13.79 4.58 -3.94
CA ALA A 110 -15.21 4.88 -4.00
C ALA A 110 -15.61 6.01 -3.03
N GLN A 111 -15.07 6.00 -1.80
CA GLN A 111 -15.30 7.07 -0.84
C GLN A 111 -14.76 8.41 -1.34
N ALA A 112 -13.53 8.45 -1.85
CA ALA A 112 -12.95 9.66 -2.43
C ALA A 112 -13.75 10.15 -3.64
N GLN A 113 -14.26 9.24 -4.48
CA GLN A 113 -15.14 9.57 -5.60
C GLN A 113 -16.44 10.24 -5.13
N SER A 114 -17.06 9.77 -4.05
CA SER A 114 -18.25 10.42 -3.47
C SER A 114 -17.95 11.86 -3.02
N ILE A 115 -16.83 12.07 -2.33
CA ILE A 115 -16.40 13.39 -1.86
C ILE A 115 -16.10 14.31 -3.04
N LYS A 116 -15.48 13.79 -4.10
CA LYS A 116 -15.25 14.52 -5.35
C LYS A 116 -16.56 15.04 -5.96
N MET A 117 -17.59 14.20 -6.04
CA MET A 117 -18.89 14.59 -6.58
C MET A 117 -19.55 15.68 -5.74
N GLN A 118 -19.49 15.57 -4.41
CA GLN A 118 -20.00 16.61 -3.51
C GLN A 118 -19.28 17.95 -3.72
N ALA A 119 -17.94 17.92 -3.83
CA ALA A 119 -17.16 19.12 -4.09
C ALA A 119 -17.45 19.74 -5.46
N GLN A 120 -17.70 18.93 -6.49
CA GLN A 120 -18.12 19.41 -7.82
C GLN A 120 -19.48 20.12 -7.78
N ALA A 121 -20.44 19.59 -7.00
CA ALA A 121 -21.74 20.23 -6.81
C ALA A 121 -21.58 21.62 -6.14
N VAL A 122 -20.80 21.71 -5.05
CA VAL A 122 -20.53 22.98 -4.36
C VAL A 122 -19.80 23.97 -5.28
N LYS A 123 -18.81 23.51 -6.04
CA LYS A 123 -18.10 24.37 -7.01
C LYS A 123 -19.05 24.99 -8.03
N SER A 124 -20.00 24.20 -8.53
CA SER A 124 -20.97 24.66 -9.54
C SER A 124 -21.95 25.69 -8.98
N GLN A 125 -22.44 25.48 -7.74
CA GLN A 125 -23.29 26.45 -7.04
C GLN A 125 -22.57 27.79 -6.78
N ASN A 126 -21.31 27.74 -6.36
CA ASN A 126 -20.51 28.94 -6.12
C ASN A 126 -20.28 29.77 -7.40
N VAL A 127 -20.24 29.11 -8.57
CA VAL A 127 -20.16 29.81 -9.87
C VAL A 127 -21.48 30.49 -10.21
N GLY A 128 -22.62 29.80 -10.03
CA GLY A 128 -23.95 30.36 -10.26
C GLY A 128 -24.19 31.62 -9.43
N ASN A 129 -23.96 31.54 -8.12
CA ASN A 129 -24.13 32.68 -7.22
C ASN A 129 -23.26 33.88 -7.63
N LYS A 130 -22.02 33.66 -8.10
CA LYS A 130 -21.15 34.75 -8.56
C LYS A 130 -21.67 35.43 -9.82
N LEU A 131 -22.41 34.74 -10.69
CA LEU A 131 -23.00 35.36 -11.88
C LEU A 131 -24.20 36.24 -11.48
N ASP A 132 -24.99 35.80 -10.51
CA ASP A 132 -26.18 36.52 -10.05
C ASP A 132 -25.85 37.83 -9.30
N TYR A 133 -24.70 37.91 -8.61
CA TYR A 133 -24.26 39.14 -7.93
C TYR A 133 -23.73 40.24 -8.89
N ASN A 134 -23.50 39.93 -10.17
CA ASN A 134 -22.95 40.87 -11.15
C ASN A 134 -24.00 41.37 -12.17
N ALA A 135 -25.29 41.07 -11.95
CA ALA A 135 -26.43 41.57 -12.74
C ALA A 135 -27.15 42.70 -12.00
#